data_AF-A0A925PXV9-F1
#
_entry.id   AF-A0A925PXV9-F1
#
_cell.length_a   1.000
_cell.length_b   1.000
_cell.length_c   1.000
_cell.angle_alpha   90.00
_cell.angle_beta   90.00
_cell.angle_gamma   90.00
#
_symmetry.space_group_name_H-M   'P 1'
#
loop_
_entity.id
_entity.type
_entity.pdbx_description
1 polymer ?
#
loop_
_entity_poly.entity_id
_entity_poly.type
_entity_poly.pdbx_seq_one_letter_code
_entity_poly.pdbx_strand_id
1 'polypeptide(L)' 'MTPTAQAEALTARLGYEPRDLGLFVVGLTHRSAEGPNNERLEFLGDSVLNLLLSERLYREFPTASEGDLSRLRARL' A
#
# COMPACT_ATOMS: atom_id res chain seq x y z
N MET A 1 -11.83 2.91 21.01
CA MET A 1 -11.81 1.56 20.40
C MET A 1 -10.39 1.04 20.45
N THR A 2 -10.18 -0.24 20.74
CA THR A 2 -8.85 -0.85 20.67
C THR A 2 -8.44 -1.03 19.20
N PRO A 3 -7.13 -1.03 18.87
CA PRO A 3 -6.65 -1.25 17.50
C PRO A 3 -7.20 -2.54 16.86
N THR A 4 -7.38 -3.58 17.68
CA THR A 4 -7.96 -4.87 17.27
C THR A 4 -9.41 -4.73 16.78
N ALA A 5 -10.25 -3.95 17.47
CA ALA A 5 -11.64 -3.75 17.07
C ALA A 5 -11.76 -2.97 15.74
N GLN A 6 -10.81 -2.07 15.46
CA GLN A 6 -10.76 -1.36 14.18
C GLN A 6 -10.29 -2.27 13.03
N ALA A 7 -9.31 -3.14 13.31
CA ALA A 7 -8.83 -4.14 12.35
C ALA A 7 -9.95 -5.12 11.93
N GLU A 8 -10.71 -5.66 12.88
CA GLU A 8 -11.82 -6.58 12.60
C GLU A 8 -12.91 -5.92 11.72
N ALA A 9 -13.30 -4.68 12.06
CA ALA A 9 -14.27 -3.94 11.28
C ALA A 9 -13.79 -3.67 9.84
N LEU A 10 -12.49 -3.40 9.65
CA LEU A 10 -11.91 -3.17 8.34
C LEU A 10 -11.82 -4.48 7.53
N THR A 11 -11.40 -5.58 8.15
CA THR A 11 -11.38 -6.91 7.53
C THR A 11 -12.75 -7.29 6.96
N ALA A 12 -13.82 -7.08 7.74
CA ALA A 12 -15.18 -7.35 7.28
C ALA A 12 -15.57 -6.48 6.08
N ARG A 13 -15.17 -5.20 6.07
CA ARG A 13 -15.46 -4.27 4.95
C ARG A 13 -14.66 -4.56 3.69
N LEU A 14 -13.42 -5.01 3.84
CA LEU A 14 -12.54 -5.33 2.72
C LEU A 14 -12.77 -6.75 2.17
N GLY A 15 -13.51 -7.60 2.91
CA GLY A 15 -13.63 -9.02 2.59
C GLY A 15 -12.27 -9.72 2.62
N TYR A 16 -11.35 -9.25 3.47
CA TYR A 16 -9.96 -9.68 3.50
C TYR A 16 -9.55 -10.15 4.88
N GLU A 17 -9.25 -11.44 5.01
CA GLU A 17 -8.68 -12.02 6.21
C GLU A 17 -7.14 -11.85 6.24
N PRO A 18 -6.60 -11.09 7.22
CA PRO A 18 -5.16 -10.88 7.30
C PRO A 18 -4.46 -12.19 7.71
N ARG A 19 -3.40 -12.55 6.97
CA ARG A 19 -2.55 -13.70 7.32
C ARG A 19 -1.80 -13.51 8.64
N ASP A 20 -1.50 -12.25 8.96
CA ASP A 20 -0.86 -11.84 10.21
C ASP A 20 -1.61 -10.61 10.75
N LEU A 21 -2.38 -10.82 11.82
CA LEU A 21 -3.16 -9.76 12.45
C LEU A 21 -2.26 -8.71 13.11
N GLY A 22 -1.09 -9.09 13.62
CA GLY A 22 -0.14 -8.16 14.20
C GLY A 22 0.40 -7.19 13.15
N LEU A 23 0.82 -7.73 12.00
CA LEU A 23 1.28 -6.91 10.88
C LEU A 23 0.16 -6.01 10.34
N PHE A 24 -1.07 -6.52 10.29
CA PHE A 24 -2.24 -5.75 9.85
C PHE A 24 -2.53 -4.58 10.79
N VAL A 25 -2.48 -4.79 12.11
CA VAL A 25 -2.62 -3.72 13.11
C VAL A 25 -1.49 -2.68 12.98
N VAL A 26 -0.25 -3.11 12.76
CA VAL A 26 0.88 -2.18 12.53
C VAL A 26 0.64 -1.34 11.27
N GLY A 27 0.15 -1.94 10.18
CA GLY A 27 -0.21 -1.22 8.95
C GLY A 27 -1.31 -0.19 9.14
N LEU A 28 -2.17 -0.34 10.15
CA LEU A 28 -3.23 0.60 10.53
C LEU A 28 -2.80 1.61 11.61
N THR A 29 -1.59 1.49 12.13
CA THR A 29 -1.09 2.34 13.22
C THR A 29 -0.32 3.53 12.65
N HIS A 30 -0.88 4.72 12.80
CA HIS A 30 -0.23 5.97 12.37
C HIS A 30 1.03 6.28 13.18
N ARG A 31 2.02 6.91 12.55
CA ARG A 31 3.31 7.29 13.16
C ARG A 31 3.25 8.13 14.45
N SER A 32 2.12 8.80 14.72
CA SER A 32 1.92 9.57 15.95
C SER A 32 1.56 8.71 17.16
N ALA A 33 1.21 7.44 16.96
CA ALA A 33 0.97 6.50 18.04
C ALA A 33 2.31 5.96 18.59
N GLU A 34 2.33 5.62 19.87
CA GLU A 34 3.51 5.02 20.50
C GLU A 34 3.70 3.57 20.02
N GLY A 35 4.96 3.17 19.82
CA GLY A 35 5.33 1.81 19.43
C GLY A 35 5.45 1.61 17.91
N PRO A 36 5.42 0.34 17.44
CA PRO A 36 5.52 0.02 16.02
C PRO A 36 4.40 0.67 15.21
N ASN A 37 4.77 1.30 14.10
CA ASN A 37 3.85 2.04 13.24
C ASN A 37 3.99 1.62 11.77
N ASN A 38 3.19 2.23 10.91
CA ASN A 38 3.11 1.90 9.50
C ASN A 38 4.29 2.39 8.64
N GLU A 39 5.22 3.24 9.10
CA GLU A 39 6.22 3.91 8.23
C GLU A 39 7.07 2.91 7.42
N ARG A 40 7.48 1.79 8.04
CA ARG A 40 8.26 0.75 7.34
C ARG A 40 7.42 -0.04 6.34
N LEU A 41 6.15 -0.25 6.63
CA LEU A 41 5.21 -0.94 5.75
C LEU A 41 4.80 -0.03 4.58
N GLU A 42 4.65 1.27 4.83
CA GLU A 42 4.38 2.29 3.83
C GLU A 42 5.55 2.37 2.82
N PHE A 43 6.79 2.47 3.30
CA PHE A 43 7.97 2.44 2.43
C PHE A 43 8.03 1.21 1.50
N LEU A 44 7.71 0.03 2.04
CA LEU A 44 7.64 -1.20 1.25
C LEU A 44 6.45 -1.18 0.29
N GLY A 45 5.27 -0.77 0.77
CA GLY A 45 4.03 -0.68 0.01
C GLY A 45 4.15 0.26 -1.19
N ASP A 46 4.78 1.42 -1.02
CA ASP A 46 5.06 2.38 -2.09
C ASP A 46 5.92 1.76 -3.19
N SER A 47 6.92 0.97 -2.83
CA SER A 47 7.77 0.27 -3.80
C SER A 47 6.98 -0.77 -4.58
N VAL A 48 6.08 -1.52 -3.92
CA VAL A 48 5.20 -2.50 -4.56
C VAL A 48 4.21 -1.82 -5.50
N LEU A 49 3.55 -0.75 -5.07
CA LEU A 49 2.61 0.01 -5.89
C LEU A 49 3.32 0.61 -7.12
N ASN A 50 4.50 1.19 -6.93
CA ASN A 50 5.31 1.73 -8.02
C ASN A 50 5.65 0.65 -9.05
N LEU A 51 6.00 -0.56 -8.62
CA LEU A 51 6.26 -1.68 -9.52
C LEU A 51 5.02 -2.05 -10.34
N LEU A 52 3.88 -2.23 -9.69
CA LEU A 52 2.62 -2.60 -10.36
C LEU A 52 2.17 -1.54 -11.36
N LEU A 53 2.28 -0.26 -11.00
CA LEU A 53 1.96 0.85 -11.90
C LEU A 53 2.93 0.92 -13.08
N SER A 54 4.23 0.78 -12.82
CA SER A 54 5.24 0.73 -13.89
C SER A 54 5.01 -0.43 -14.85
N GLU A 55 4.70 -1.63 -14.34
CA GLU A 55 4.38 -2.80 -15.16
C GLU A 55 3.13 -2.57 -16.01
N ARG A 56 2.08 -1.99 -15.43
CA ARG A 56 0.85 -1.64 -16.14
C ARG A 56 1.14 -0.66 -17.28
N LEU A 57 1.79 0.46 -16.98
CA LEU A 57 2.08 1.51 -17.96
C LEU A 57 2.98 0.99 -19.09
N TYR A 58 3.97 0.16 -18.76
CA TYR A 58 4.84 -0.49 -19.75
C TYR A 58 4.03 -1.35 -20.74
N ARG A 59 3.05 -2.12 -20.24
CA ARG A 59 2.17 -2.94 -21.10
C ARG A 59 1.15 -2.12 -21.88
N GLU A 60 0.60 -1.07 -21.28
CA GLU A 60 -0.45 -0.25 -21.87
C GLU A 60 0.07 0.71 -22.95
N PHE A 61 1.34 1.16 -22.83
CA PHE A 61 1.97 2.12 -23.75
C PHE A 61 3.30 1.59 -24.32
N PRO A 62 3.28 0.56 -25.20
CA PRO A 62 4.49 -0.14 -25.66
C PRO A 62 5.46 0.73 -26.50
N THR A 63 5.00 1.88 -27.00
CA THR A 63 5.83 2.81 -27.81
C THR A 63 6.26 4.05 -27.04
N ALA A 64 5.87 4.20 -25.76
CA ALA A 64 6.23 5.35 -24.95
C ALA A 64 7.70 5.29 -24.53
N SER A 65 8.35 6.46 -24.43
CA SER A 65 9.70 6.54 -23.88
C SER A 65 9.67 6.34 -22.35
N GLU A 66 10.81 6.00 -21.73
CA GLU A 66 10.92 5.93 -20.27
C GLU A 66 10.46 7.22 -19.59
N GLY A 67 10.85 8.39 -20.13
CA GLY A 67 10.44 9.68 -19.58
C GLY A 67 8.94 9.93 -19.67
N ASP A 68 8.27 9.45 -20.71
CA ASP A 68 6.81 9.51 -20.82
C ASP A 68 6.13 8.62 -19.77
N LEU A 69 6.61 7.38 -19.62
CA LEU A 69 6.11 6.44 -18.63
C LEU A 69 6.30 6.97 -17.20
N SER A 70 7.46 7.57 -16.90
CA SER A 70 7.75 8.19 -15.61
C SER A 70 6.82 9.39 -15.32
N ARG A 71 6.51 10.23 -16.32
CA ARG A 71 5.53 11.32 -16.19
C ARG A 71 4.09 10.81 -16.01
N LEU A 72 3.72 9.75 -16.72
CA LEU A 72 2.40 9.12 -16.57
C LEU A 72 2.23 8.54 -15.17
N ARG A 73 3.24 7.81 -14.68
CA ARG A 73 3.25 7.26 -13.32
C ARG A 73 3.10 8.34 -12.26
N ALA A 74 3.76 9.48 -12.42
CA ALA A 74 3.69 10.59 -11.47
C ALA A 74 2.33 11.33 -11.44
N ARG A 75 1.42 11.04 -12.39
CA ARG A 75 0.07 11.64 -12.46
C ARG A 75 -1.03 10.73 -11.92
N LEU A 76 -0.73 9.46 -11.64
CA LEU A 76 -1.64 8.50 -11.03
C LEU A 76 -1.59 8.63 -9.51
#